data_AF-A0A503WF40-F1
#
_entry.id   AF-A0A503WF40-F1
#
_cell.length_a   1.000
_cell.length_b   1.000
_cell.length_c   1.000
_cell.angle_alpha   90.00
_cell.angle_beta   90.00
_cell.angle_gamma   90.00
#
_symmetry.space_group_name_H-M   'P 1'
#
loop_
_entity.id
_entity.type
_entity.pdbx_description
1 polymer ?
#
loop_
_entity_poly.entity_id
_entity_poly.type
_entity_poly.pdbx_seq_one_letter_code
_entity_poly.pdbx_strand_id
1 'polypeptide(L)'
;MEGQELIEIADRLKVLADGLEVDELTQGLRRIGAVCEQVGQAWSGSNLGYHSVVYYAGLARPPAGAHFSIESGIADAWPLDGSVGTWEEYRYDDVVAEIKRRGGNPDLKKMEVESRAVAQAVDEAKQTIASLLSEALRDRPDSFLEDVKSKIADERVLSEQDGARAMLPRGQIISRDMRAMTQGMRLAPHQAVTLKMALLGAPGIVARKISGLARQAGSHLLRVEGRKRKSALVGTNVFIGHGRSLLWRALKDFVQDRLHLPADEFNRVPVAGVTNIARLSEMLDSAAIAFIILTAEDEMKDGKLQARMNVIHEVGLFQGRLGFTRALVMLEEGCEEFSNIQGLGQLRFPVGNITASFEDVRRVLEREGLIDTR
;
A
#
# COMPACT_ATOMS: atom_id res chain seq x y z
N MET A 1 -11.13 -9.59 -2.59
CA MET A 1 -11.82 -9.09 -1.35
C MET A 1 -10.79 -8.72 -0.30
N GLU A 2 -9.74 -9.54 -0.20
CA GLU A 2 -8.58 -9.40 0.69
C GLU A 2 -7.92 -8.02 0.57
N GLY A 3 -7.87 -7.45 -0.64
CA GLY A 3 -7.29 -6.13 -0.87
C GLY A 3 -8.01 -5.00 -0.12
N GLN A 4 -9.34 -5.05 -0.03
CA GLN A 4 -10.14 -4.03 0.66
C GLN A 4 -10.02 -4.16 2.18
N GLU A 5 -10.06 -5.39 2.70
CA GLU A 5 -9.89 -5.66 4.14
C GLU A 5 -8.53 -5.18 4.65
N LEU A 6 -7.45 -5.35 3.87
CA LEU A 6 -6.14 -4.82 4.20
C LEU A 6 -6.12 -3.29 4.29
N ILE A 7 -6.88 -2.59 3.42
CA ILE A 7 -7.03 -1.12 3.51
C ILE A 7 -7.77 -0.73 4.80
N GLU A 8 -8.84 -1.44 5.16
CA GLU A 8 -9.62 -1.16 6.36
C GLU A 8 -8.81 -1.39 7.65
N ILE A 9 -8.02 -2.46 7.70
CA ILE A 9 -7.07 -2.71 8.80
C ILE A 9 -6.04 -1.58 8.87
N ALA A 10 -5.51 -1.15 7.73
CA ALA A 10 -4.55 -0.04 7.68
C ALA A 10 -5.15 1.26 8.21
N ASP A 11 -6.39 1.58 7.86
CA ASP A 11 -7.09 2.77 8.33
C ASP A 11 -7.37 2.73 9.84
N ARG A 12 -7.86 1.59 10.34
CA ARG A 12 -8.06 1.38 11.78
C ARG A 12 -6.75 1.57 12.56
N LEU A 13 -5.66 0.96 12.12
CA LEU A 13 -4.35 1.09 12.78
C LEU A 13 -3.84 2.54 12.75
N LYS A 14 -4.05 3.26 11.65
CA LYS A 14 -3.66 4.66 11.54
C LYS A 14 -4.43 5.54 12.53
N VAL A 15 -5.76 5.39 12.58
CA VAL A 15 -6.60 6.14 13.53
C VAL A 15 -6.19 5.88 14.98
N LEU A 16 -5.92 4.62 15.34
CA LEU A 16 -5.44 4.26 16.67
C LEU A 16 -4.07 4.87 16.98
N ALA A 17 -3.15 4.87 16.02
CA ALA A 17 -1.82 5.45 16.20
C ALA A 17 -1.86 6.98 16.34
N ASP A 18 -2.68 7.65 15.54
CA ASP A 18 -2.86 9.11 15.59
C ASP A 18 -3.56 9.51 16.90
N GLY A 19 -4.45 8.65 17.43
CA GLY A 19 -5.08 8.83 18.74
C GLY A 19 -4.12 8.81 19.93
N LEU A 20 -2.93 8.21 19.80
CA LEU A 20 -1.88 8.28 20.83
C LEU A 20 -1.13 9.63 20.84
N GLU A 21 -1.19 10.38 19.75
CA GLU A 21 -0.56 11.70 19.61
C GLU A 21 -1.54 12.82 19.99
N VAL A 22 -2.02 12.81 21.22
CA VAL A 22 -2.82 13.92 21.76
C VAL A 22 -1.88 15.02 22.23
N ASP A 23 -2.20 16.29 21.95
CA ASP A 23 -1.36 17.45 22.25
C ASP A 23 -0.95 17.52 23.73
N GLU A 24 -1.88 17.38 24.67
CA GLU A 24 -1.57 17.45 26.10
C GLU A 24 -0.65 16.31 26.57
N LEU A 25 -0.87 15.09 26.05
CA LEU A 25 -0.05 13.91 26.37
C LEU A 25 1.36 14.07 25.79
N THR A 26 1.44 14.46 24.52
CA THR A 26 2.71 14.70 23.81
C THR A 26 3.52 15.82 24.48
N GLN A 27 2.85 16.88 24.94
CA GLN A 27 3.50 17.96 25.69
C GLN A 27 3.98 17.50 27.07
N GLY A 28 3.22 16.66 27.79
CA GLY A 28 3.64 16.06 29.05
C GLY A 28 4.91 15.21 28.91
N LEU A 29 4.95 14.35 27.90
CA LEU A 29 6.12 13.51 27.60
C LEU A 29 7.35 14.33 27.21
N ARG A 30 7.18 15.37 26.38
CA ARG A 30 8.26 16.28 25.99
C ARG A 30 8.87 16.99 27.20
N ARG A 31 8.04 17.43 28.15
CA ARG A 31 8.51 18.04 29.41
C ARG A 31 9.32 17.05 30.25
N ILE A 32 8.81 15.83 30.46
CA ILE A 32 9.56 14.79 31.16
C ILE A 32 10.87 14.47 30.44
N GLY A 33 10.86 14.35 29.11
CA GLY A 33 12.05 14.07 28.31
C GLY A 33 13.14 15.13 28.50
N ALA A 34 12.77 16.42 28.44
CA ALA A 34 13.69 17.52 28.69
C ALA A 34 14.29 17.49 30.11
N VAL A 35 13.48 17.13 31.11
CA VAL A 35 13.96 16.97 32.50
C VAL A 35 14.90 15.77 32.62
N CYS A 36 14.59 14.62 31.99
CA CYS A 36 15.48 13.47 31.97
C CYS A 36 16.83 13.81 31.34
N GLU A 37 16.84 14.60 30.26
CA GLU A 37 18.08 15.08 29.64
C GLU A 37 18.88 15.98 30.58
N GLN A 38 18.21 16.94 31.24
CA GLN A 38 18.84 17.81 32.23
C GLN A 38 19.42 17.02 33.41
N VAL A 39 18.69 16.07 33.97
CA VAL A 39 19.17 15.20 35.06
C VAL A 39 20.29 14.28 34.57
N GLY A 40 20.23 13.83 33.33
CA GLY A 40 21.32 13.06 32.69
C GLY A 40 22.62 13.84 32.57
N GLN A 41 22.57 15.18 32.41
CA GLN A 41 23.77 16.02 32.43
C GLN A 41 24.45 16.11 33.81
N ALA A 42 23.74 15.76 34.89
CA ALA A 42 24.27 15.67 36.25
C ALA A 42 24.80 14.27 36.59
N TRP A 43 24.56 13.27 35.73
CA TRP A 43 24.84 11.87 36.04
C TRP A 43 26.32 11.52 35.91
N SER A 44 26.76 10.53 36.71
CA SER A 44 28.11 9.97 36.71
C SER A 44 28.58 9.41 35.36
N GLY A 45 27.65 9.12 34.44
CA GLY A 45 27.92 8.49 33.15
C GLY A 45 28.06 6.96 33.22
N SER A 46 27.87 6.34 34.39
CA SER A 46 28.13 4.91 34.58
C SER A 46 26.91 4.13 35.07
N ASN A 47 26.56 3.07 34.35
CA ASN A 47 25.48 2.13 34.70
C ASN A 47 25.90 1.02 35.67
N LEU A 48 27.15 1.04 36.14
CA LEU A 48 27.70 -0.03 36.97
C LEU A 48 27.25 0.12 38.43
N GLY A 49 26.45 -0.82 38.93
CA GLY A 49 26.00 -0.86 40.32
C GLY A 49 25.41 0.46 40.80
N TYR A 50 25.86 0.93 41.96
CA TYR A 50 25.42 2.18 42.57
C TYR A 50 25.85 3.42 41.76
N HIS A 51 26.84 3.33 40.85
CA HIS A 51 27.20 4.48 40.00
C HIS A 51 26.01 4.97 39.17
N SER A 52 25.07 4.08 38.85
CA SER A 52 23.81 4.40 38.15
C SER A 52 22.94 5.41 38.89
N VAL A 53 23.11 5.55 40.21
CA VAL A 53 22.40 6.53 41.05
C VAL A 53 23.31 7.62 41.59
N VAL A 54 24.54 7.73 41.07
CA VAL A 54 25.45 8.82 41.41
C VAL A 54 25.21 10.00 40.47
N TYR A 55 24.95 11.16 41.06
CA TYR A 55 24.77 12.42 40.36
C TYR A 55 25.58 13.50 41.07
N TYR A 56 25.90 14.57 40.35
CA TYR A 56 26.47 15.77 40.94
C TYR A 56 25.44 16.47 41.83
N ALA A 57 25.92 17.06 42.92
CA ALA A 57 25.08 17.63 43.98
C ALA A 57 23.95 18.53 43.45
N GLY A 58 22.73 18.32 43.98
CA GLY A 58 21.51 19.03 43.58
C GLY A 58 20.95 18.62 42.20
N LEU A 59 21.45 17.53 41.61
CA LEU A 59 21.20 17.17 40.20
C LEU A 59 21.57 18.31 39.24
N ALA A 60 22.66 19.02 39.56
CA ALA A 60 23.20 20.12 38.74
C ALA A 60 24.23 19.60 37.74
N ARG A 61 24.42 20.31 36.63
CA ARG A 61 25.50 19.99 35.69
C ARG A 61 26.87 20.19 36.37
N PRO A 62 27.81 19.23 36.29
CA PRO A 62 29.14 19.38 36.88
C PRO A 62 29.88 20.59 36.28
N PRO A 63 30.60 21.39 37.09
CA PRO A 63 31.44 22.48 36.60
C PRO A 63 32.68 21.95 35.88
N ALA A 64 33.37 22.83 35.16
CA ALA A 64 34.63 22.48 34.53
C ALA A 64 35.65 21.94 35.56
N GLY A 65 36.31 20.84 35.23
CA GLY A 65 37.27 20.16 36.11
C GLY A 65 36.66 19.12 37.06
N ALA A 66 35.34 19.11 37.25
CA ALA A 66 34.68 18.01 37.95
C ALA A 66 34.60 16.77 37.04
N HIS A 67 34.92 15.60 37.59
CA HIS A 67 34.84 14.34 36.87
C HIS A 67 34.51 13.19 37.83
N PHE A 68 33.72 12.22 37.36
CA PHE A 68 33.46 10.99 38.09
C PHE A 68 34.41 9.89 37.60
N SER A 69 35.13 9.24 38.51
CA SER A 69 36.01 8.12 38.19
C SER A 69 35.22 6.80 38.26
N ILE A 70 34.94 6.20 37.10
CA ILE A 70 34.29 4.88 37.04
C ILE A 70 35.17 3.78 37.65
N GLU A 71 36.50 3.99 37.68
CA GLU A 71 37.41 3.05 38.31
C GLU A 71 37.31 3.03 39.83
N SER A 72 37.12 4.20 40.46
CA SER A 72 37.22 4.36 41.91
C SER A 72 35.91 4.70 42.60
N GLY A 73 34.87 5.06 41.83
CA GLY A 73 33.57 5.42 42.37
C GLY A 73 33.60 6.72 43.19
N ILE A 74 32.78 6.80 44.24
CA ILE A 74 32.73 7.94 45.18
C ILE A 74 33.68 7.80 46.38
N ALA A 75 34.41 6.70 46.50
CA ALA A 75 35.33 6.47 47.61
C ALA A 75 36.63 7.26 47.45
N ASP A 76 37.26 7.62 48.57
CA ASP A 76 38.60 8.21 48.58
C ASP A 76 39.59 7.26 47.89
N ALA A 77 40.12 7.70 46.75
CA ALA A 77 40.89 6.86 45.85
C ALA A 77 42.41 6.93 46.10
N TRP A 78 42.88 7.11 47.33
CA TRP A 78 44.34 7.17 47.56
C TRP A 78 45.01 5.82 47.22
N PRO A 79 46.09 5.77 46.39
CA PRO A 79 46.98 6.86 45.95
C PRO A 79 46.74 7.38 44.51
N LEU A 80 45.60 7.09 43.89
CA LEU A 80 45.26 7.46 42.51
C LEU A 80 44.27 8.62 42.45
N ASP A 81 44.11 9.21 41.26
CA ASP A 81 43.11 10.26 41.04
C ASP A 81 41.70 9.63 41.10
N GLY A 82 40.96 9.99 42.15
CA GLY A 82 39.56 9.61 42.35
C GLY A 82 38.59 10.59 41.69
N SER A 83 37.30 10.45 41.99
CA SER A 83 36.30 11.42 41.56
C SER A 83 36.61 12.82 42.10
N VAL A 84 36.55 13.83 41.23
CA VAL A 84 36.74 15.25 41.60
C VAL A 84 35.43 16.00 41.53
N GLY A 85 35.13 16.74 42.59
CA GLY A 85 33.90 17.51 42.75
C GLY A 85 32.88 16.82 43.66
N THR A 86 31.70 17.42 43.78
CA THR A 86 30.68 17.04 44.77
C THR A 86 29.70 16.01 44.19
N TRP A 87 30.17 14.77 44.04
CA TRP A 87 29.36 13.63 43.58
C TRP A 87 28.65 12.97 44.76
N GLU A 88 27.36 12.68 44.62
CA GLU A 88 26.51 12.13 45.67
C GLU A 88 25.75 10.90 45.17
N GLU A 89 25.63 9.89 46.03
CA GLU A 89 24.74 8.74 45.81
C GLU A 89 23.31 9.14 46.20
N TYR A 90 22.39 9.10 45.24
CA TYR A 90 20.97 9.40 45.48
C TYR A 90 20.17 8.10 45.67
N ARG A 91 19.05 8.19 46.39
CA ARG A 91 18.05 7.12 46.36
C ARG A 91 17.37 7.12 44.99
N TYR A 92 17.19 5.93 44.43
CA TYR A 92 16.61 5.74 43.10
C TYR A 92 15.25 6.45 42.95
N ASP A 93 14.34 6.19 43.89
CA ASP A 93 12.98 6.72 43.87
C ASP A 93 12.93 8.25 44.05
N ASP A 94 13.88 8.83 44.77
CA ASP A 94 13.94 10.28 44.98
C ASP A 94 14.30 11.00 43.69
N VAL A 95 15.21 10.44 42.88
CA VAL A 95 15.53 10.98 41.55
C VAL A 95 14.33 10.84 40.60
N VAL A 96 13.64 9.69 40.63
CA VAL A 96 12.42 9.50 39.83
C VAL A 96 11.32 10.49 40.24
N ALA A 97 11.11 10.69 41.54
CA ALA A 97 10.13 11.64 42.07
C ALA A 97 10.48 13.08 41.67
N GLU A 98 11.75 13.44 41.73
CA GLU A 98 12.23 14.77 41.33
C GLU A 98 12.07 15.02 39.83
N ILE A 99 12.33 14.03 38.98
CA ILE A 99 12.06 14.11 37.52
C ILE A 99 10.57 14.37 37.27
N LYS A 100 9.69 13.60 37.92
CA LYS A 100 8.23 13.78 37.78
C LYS A 100 7.80 15.16 38.26
N ARG A 101 8.32 15.62 39.40
CA ARG A 101 8.01 16.93 39.98
C ARG A 101 8.43 18.06 39.04
N ARG A 102 9.67 18.05 38.52
CA ARG A 102 10.16 19.05 37.55
C ARG A 102 9.39 18.98 36.22
N GLY A 103 8.95 17.78 35.82
CA GLY A 103 8.15 17.55 34.61
C GLY A 103 6.67 17.95 34.72
N GLY A 104 6.22 18.47 35.86
CA GLY A 104 4.84 18.89 36.09
C GLY A 104 3.88 17.74 36.45
N ASN A 105 4.42 16.58 36.83
CA ASN A 105 3.70 15.39 37.28
C ASN A 105 2.50 14.99 36.39
N PRO A 106 2.73 14.72 35.09
CA PRO A 106 1.66 14.36 34.18
C PRO A 106 1.00 13.04 34.61
N ASP A 107 -0.33 12.97 34.48
CA ASP A 107 -1.04 11.71 34.67
C ASP A 107 -0.82 10.80 33.47
N LEU A 108 -0.01 9.76 33.67
CA LEU A 108 0.36 8.80 32.63
C LEU A 108 -0.60 7.60 32.56
N LYS A 109 -1.56 7.46 33.50
CA LYS A 109 -2.42 6.26 33.55
C LYS A 109 -3.27 6.12 32.30
N LYS A 110 -3.86 7.22 31.84
CA LYS A 110 -4.65 7.23 30.60
C LYS A 110 -3.79 6.76 29.41
N MET A 111 -2.57 7.27 29.30
CA MET A 111 -1.65 6.90 28.24
C MET A 111 -1.21 5.43 28.32
N GLU A 112 -0.96 4.90 29.52
CA GLU A 112 -0.64 3.49 29.73
C GLU A 112 -1.77 2.57 29.22
N VAL A 113 -3.03 2.95 29.45
CA VAL A 113 -4.20 2.21 28.97
C VAL A 113 -4.32 2.30 27.44
N GLU A 114 -4.23 3.50 26.87
CA GLU A 114 -4.33 3.72 25.42
C GLU A 114 -3.19 3.01 24.67
N SER A 115 -1.95 3.15 25.16
CA SER A 115 -0.77 2.49 24.59
C SER A 115 -0.94 0.97 24.55
N ARG A 116 -1.45 0.37 25.63
CA ARG A 116 -1.73 -1.07 25.69
C ARG A 116 -2.83 -1.49 24.71
N ALA A 117 -3.89 -0.70 24.57
CA ALA A 117 -4.95 -0.98 23.61
C ALA A 117 -4.42 -0.96 22.16
N VAL A 118 -3.54 -0.02 21.82
CA VAL A 118 -2.89 0.02 20.49
C VAL A 118 -1.96 -1.18 20.29
N ALA A 119 -1.19 -1.57 21.31
CA ALA A 119 -0.33 -2.75 21.22
C ALA A 119 -1.14 -4.04 20.93
N GLN A 120 -2.26 -4.23 21.63
CA GLN A 120 -3.16 -5.35 21.37
C GLN A 120 -3.74 -5.30 19.96
N ALA A 121 -4.20 -4.13 19.50
CA ALA A 121 -4.74 -3.99 18.15
C ALA A 121 -3.68 -4.26 17.06
N VAL A 122 -2.42 -3.93 17.31
CA VAL A 122 -1.28 -4.28 16.44
C VAL A 122 -1.14 -5.79 16.34
N ASP A 123 -1.14 -6.52 17.46
CA ASP A 123 -0.98 -7.98 17.45
C ASP A 123 -2.13 -8.68 16.73
N GLU A 124 -3.37 -8.25 16.98
CA GLU A 124 -4.56 -8.73 16.27
C GLU A 124 -4.44 -8.47 14.76
N ALA A 125 -4.12 -7.24 14.36
CA ALA A 125 -3.98 -6.87 12.96
C ALA A 125 -2.89 -7.68 12.25
N LYS A 126 -1.75 -7.94 12.90
CA LYS A 126 -0.68 -8.78 12.35
C LYS A 126 -1.18 -10.18 12.00
N GLN A 127 -1.96 -10.80 12.90
CA GLN A 127 -2.52 -12.14 12.68
C GLN A 127 -3.50 -12.13 11.50
N THR A 128 -4.41 -11.15 11.45
CA THR A 128 -5.37 -11.01 10.35
C THR A 128 -4.68 -10.76 9.01
N ILE A 129 -3.73 -9.82 8.95
CA ILE A 129 -2.96 -9.53 7.73
C ILE A 129 -2.19 -10.78 7.28
N ALA A 130 -1.55 -11.50 8.20
CA ALA A 130 -0.83 -12.72 7.86
C ALA A 130 -1.75 -13.78 7.24
N SER A 131 -2.98 -13.92 7.74
CA SER A 131 -3.99 -14.80 7.16
C SER A 131 -4.38 -14.36 5.75
N LEU A 132 -4.77 -13.09 5.56
CA LEU A 132 -5.17 -12.53 4.27
C LEU A 132 -4.08 -12.66 3.20
N LEU A 133 -2.82 -12.34 3.56
CA LEU A 133 -1.70 -12.47 2.63
C LEU A 133 -1.37 -13.93 2.32
N SER A 134 -1.56 -14.85 3.26
CA SER A 134 -1.36 -16.29 3.00
C SER A 134 -2.40 -16.84 2.03
N GLU A 135 -3.64 -16.37 2.13
CA GLU A 135 -4.70 -16.73 1.19
C GLU A 135 -4.41 -16.17 -0.20
N ALA A 136 -4.08 -14.88 -0.31
CA ALA A 136 -3.75 -14.24 -1.58
C ALA A 136 -2.53 -14.88 -2.27
N LEU A 137 -1.53 -15.33 -1.51
CA LEU A 137 -0.32 -15.98 -2.03
C LEU A 137 -0.53 -17.45 -2.41
N ARG A 138 -1.63 -18.10 -1.98
CA ARG A 138 -1.86 -19.53 -2.23
C ARG A 138 -1.94 -19.86 -3.72
N ASP A 139 -2.68 -19.03 -4.46
CA ASP A 139 -2.97 -19.30 -5.88
C ASP A 139 -2.01 -18.56 -6.83
N ARG A 140 -1.27 -17.57 -6.31
CA ARG A 140 -0.36 -16.75 -7.10
C ARG A 140 0.84 -16.30 -6.25
N PRO A 141 2.03 -16.91 -6.47
CA PRO A 141 3.26 -16.41 -5.89
C PRO A 141 3.50 -14.95 -6.29
N ASP A 142 3.78 -14.10 -5.30
CA ASP A 142 4.01 -12.68 -5.49
C ASP A 142 5.11 -12.23 -4.51
N SER A 143 6.32 -12.03 -5.05
CA SER A 143 7.50 -11.71 -4.24
C SER A 143 7.36 -10.39 -3.47
N PHE A 144 6.56 -9.45 -3.96
CA PHE A 144 6.29 -8.21 -3.26
C PHE A 144 5.40 -8.47 -2.03
N LEU A 145 4.33 -9.27 -2.18
CA LEU A 145 3.47 -9.62 -1.05
C LEU A 145 4.18 -10.51 -0.03
N GLU A 146 5.09 -11.39 -0.46
CA GLU A 146 5.95 -12.18 0.43
C GLU A 146 6.88 -11.27 1.28
N ASP A 147 7.54 -10.31 0.65
CA ASP A 147 8.39 -9.31 1.34
C ASP A 147 7.59 -8.48 2.34
N VAL A 148 6.40 -7.99 1.95
CA VAL A 148 5.51 -7.25 2.86
C VAL A 148 5.08 -8.12 4.04
N LYS A 149 4.68 -9.38 3.80
CA LYS A 149 4.29 -10.33 4.86
C LYS A 149 5.44 -10.55 5.85
N SER A 150 6.66 -10.75 5.35
CA SER A 150 7.86 -10.92 6.20
C SER A 150 8.12 -9.67 7.05
N LYS A 151 8.13 -8.49 6.44
CA LYS A 151 8.33 -7.22 7.14
C LYS A 151 7.32 -7.01 8.27
N ILE A 152 6.04 -7.26 8.01
CA ILE A 152 4.99 -7.16 9.05
C ILE A 152 5.21 -8.17 10.17
N ALA A 153 5.63 -9.40 9.86
CA ALA A 153 5.90 -10.42 10.87
C ALA A 153 7.04 -10.00 11.83
N ASP A 154 8.09 -9.38 11.29
CA ASP A 154 9.27 -8.93 12.05
C ASP A 154 9.01 -7.70 12.93
N GLU A 155 7.98 -6.89 12.61
CA GLU A 155 7.63 -5.73 13.43
C GLU A 155 7.11 -6.15 14.81
N ARG A 156 7.73 -5.65 15.89
CA ARG A 156 7.24 -5.90 17.25
C ARG A 156 7.39 -4.66 18.13
N VAL A 157 6.45 -4.48 19.05
CA VAL A 157 6.62 -3.53 20.15
C VAL A 157 7.73 -4.06 21.06
N LEU A 158 8.76 -3.24 21.30
CA LEU A 158 9.88 -3.62 22.16
C LEU A 158 9.41 -3.80 23.60
N SER A 159 9.94 -4.79 24.30
CA SER A 159 9.72 -4.94 25.74
C SER A 159 10.60 -3.98 26.54
N GLU A 160 10.28 -3.80 27.82
CA GLU A 160 11.13 -3.06 28.75
C GLU A 160 12.53 -3.70 28.87
N GLN A 161 12.61 -5.02 28.82
CA GLN A 161 13.88 -5.74 28.83
C GLN A 161 14.70 -5.48 27.56
N ASP A 162 14.07 -5.49 26.37
CA ASP A 162 14.73 -5.19 25.10
C ASP A 162 15.31 -3.76 25.14
N GLY A 163 14.50 -2.80 25.59
CA GLY A 163 14.90 -1.40 25.68
C GLY A 163 16.01 -1.16 26.71
N ALA A 164 15.91 -1.76 27.90
CA ALA A 164 16.96 -1.68 28.91
C ALA A 164 18.29 -2.24 28.39
N ARG A 165 18.25 -3.39 27.72
CA ARG A 165 19.43 -4.00 27.09
C ARG A 165 20.02 -3.15 25.97
N ALA A 166 19.22 -2.34 25.29
CA ALA A 166 19.68 -1.41 24.26
C ALA A 166 20.38 -0.17 24.85
N MET A 167 19.96 0.28 26.04
CA MET A 167 20.52 1.45 26.72
C MET A 167 21.76 1.14 27.56
N LEU A 168 21.89 -0.09 28.06
CA LEU A 168 23.06 -0.51 28.84
C LEU A 168 24.29 -0.68 27.94
N PRO A 169 25.49 -0.28 28.40
CA PRO A 169 26.69 -0.46 27.62
C PRO A 169 27.00 -1.94 27.42
N ARG A 170 27.56 -2.27 26.26
CA ARG A 170 27.96 -3.63 25.89
C ARG A 170 29.48 -3.76 25.96
N GLY A 171 29.95 -4.94 26.34
CA GLY A 171 31.37 -5.25 26.43
C GLY A 171 31.88 -5.32 27.87
N GLN A 172 33.19 -5.53 28.00
CA GLN A 172 33.84 -5.66 29.29
C GLN A 172 34.03 -4.27 29.92
N ILE A 173 33.57 -4.11 31.15
CA ILE A 173 33.83 -2.94 31.98
C ILE A 173 34.89 -3.33 33.02
N ILE A 174 35.91 -2.49 33.16
CA ILE A 174 36.95 -2.64 34.17
C ILE A 174 36.72 -1.54 35.21
N SER A 175 36.60 -1.93 36.47
CA SER A 175 36.51 -1.01 37.61
C SER A 175 37.21 -1.64 38.82
N ARG A 176 37.82 -0.80 39.65
CA ARG A 176 38.40 -1.18 40.95
C ARG A 176 37.38 -1.03 42.08
N ASP A 177 36.24 -0.41 41.82
CA ASP A 177 35.11 -0.34 42.74
C ASP A 177 34.38 -1.68 42.78
N MET A 178 34.78 -2.52 43.74
CA MET A 178 34.18 -3.85 43.94
C MET A 178 32.71 -3.78 44.38
N ARG A 179 32.27 -2.68 45.03
CA ARG A 179 30.86 -2.50 45.40
C ARG A 179 30.02 -2.32 44.14
N ALA A 180 30.47 -1.49 43.19
CA ALA A 180 29.78 -1.30 41.93
C ALA A 180 29.82 -2.58 41.06
N MET A 181 30.98 -3.23 40.97
CA MET A 181 31.17 -4.46 40.19
C MET A 181 30.24 -5.59 40.64
N THR A 182 30.16 -5.85 41.95
CA THR A 182 29.32 -6.93 42.50
C THR A 182 27.82 -6.69 42.34
N GLN A 183 27.42 -5.43 42.16
CA GLN A 183 26.02 -5.04 41.99
C GLN A 183 25.52 -5.12 40.54
N GLY A 184 26.42 -5.30 39.57
CA GLY A 184 26.09 -5.48 38.16
C GLY A 184 25.47 -4.25 37.48
N MET A 185 25.16 -4.40 36.20
CA MET A 185 24.65 -3.31 35.36
C MET A 185 23.18 -3.01 35.63
N ARG A 186 22.83 -1.73 35.76
CA ARG A 186 21.45 -1.28 35.92
C ARG A 186 21.22 0.10 35.30
N LEU A 187 20.00 0.34 34.84
CA LEU A 187 19.62 1.66 34.32
C LEU A 187 19.66 2.71 35.43
N ALA A 188 20.17 3.89 35.09
CA ALA A 188 20.03 5.06 35.95
C ALA A 188 18.55 5.49 36.01
N PRO A 189 18.10 6.14 37.10
CA PRO A 189 16.73 6.65 37.24
C PRO A 189 16.20 7.41 36.02
N HIS A 190 16.96 8.40 35.51
CA HIS A 190 16.55 9.18 34.34
C HIS A 190 16.46 8.35 33.06
N GLN A 191 17.37 7.36 32.87
CA GLN A 191 17.30 6.44 31.73
C GLN A 191 16.06 5.54 31.80
N ALA A 192 15.71 5.04 32.99
CA ALA A 192 14.52 4.21 33.16
C ALA A 192 13.23 5.00 32.90
N VAL A 193 13.15 6.26 33.35
CA VAL A 193 12.03 7.13 33.03
C VAL A 193 11.97 7.41 31.52
N THR A 194 13.10 7.72 30.87
CA THR A 194 13.18 7.89 29.40
C THR A 194 12.70 6.65 28.66
N LEU A 195 13.15 5.46 29.07
CA LEU A 195 12.72 4.20 28.47
C LEU A 195 11.21 4.02 28.62
N LYS A 196 10.67 4.23 29.82
CA LYS A 196 9.23 4.12 30.06
C LYS A 196 8.45 5.06 29.13
N MET A 197 8.90 6.31 28.96
CA MET A 197 8.22 7.27 28.10
C MET A 197 8.26 6.84 26.62
N ALA A 198 9.40 6.34 26.16
CA ALA A 198 9.55 5.83 24.80
C ALA A 198 8.63 4.63 24.54
N LEU A 199 8.52 3.71 25.50
CA LEU A 199 7.67 2.51 25.38
C LEU A 199 6.18 2.85 25.34
N LEU A 200 5.74 3.94 25.98
CA LEU A 200 4.35 4.38 25.87
C LEU A 200 3.98 4.82 24.45
N GLY A 201 4.91 5.40 23.69
CA GLY A 201 4.70 5.79 22.29
C GLY A 201 4.99 4.69 21.26
N ALA A 202 5.74 3.65 21.64
CA ALA A 202 6.21 2.61 20.73
C ALA A 202 5.07 1.87 19.96
N PRO A 203 3.93 1.51 20.57
CA PRO A 203 2.82 0.90 19.85
C PRO A 203 2.30 1.73 18.68
N GLY A 204 2.21 3.06 18.84
CA GLY A 204 1.75 3.96 17.77
C GLY A 204 2.73 4.01 16.58
N ILE A 205 4.03 3.94 16.86
CA ILE A 205 5.07 3.86 15.81
C ILE A 205 4.93 2.56 15.01
N VAL A 206 4.80 1.43 15.71
CA VAL A 206 4.63 0.11 15.07
C VAL A 206 3.31 0.05 14.29
N ALA A 207 2.21 0.54 14.86
CA ALA A 207 0.91 0.60 14.21
C ALA A 207 0.96 1.39 12.89
N ARG A 208 1.64 2.54 12.85
CA ARG A 208 1.82 3.32 11.60
C ARG A 208 2.63 2.56 10.55
N LYS A 209 3.69 1.87 10.96
CA LYS A 209 4.52 1.11 10.04
C LYS A 209 3.75 -0.06 9.43
N ILE A 210 3.01 -0.81 10.25
CA ILE A 210 2.15 -1.90 9.79
C ILE A 210 1.00 -1.37 8.92
N SER A 211 0.38 -0.25 9.30
CA SER A 211 -0.65 0.43 8.48
C SER A 211 -0.13 0.76 7.08
N GLY A 212 1.08 1.33 6.98
CA GLY A 212 1.71 1.64 5.69
C GLY A 212 1.93 0.39 4.82
N LEU A 213 2.45 -0.68 5.42
CA LEU A 213 2.70 -1.95 4.72
C LEU A 213 1.39 -2.64 4.30
N ALA A 214 0.38 -2.70 5.18
CA ALA A 214 -0.94 -3.26 4.87
C ALA A 214 -1.62 -2.49 3.74
N ARG A 215 -1.55 -1.15 3.76
CA ARG A 215 -2.08 -0.29 2.69
C ARG A 215 -1.41 -0.55 1.34
N GLN A 216 -0.09 -0.74 1.33
CA GLN A 216 0.65 -1.07 0.12
C GLN A 216 0.22 -2.42 -0.45
N ALA A 217 0.12 -3.46 0.38
CA ALA A 217 -0.36 -4.77 -0.03
C ALA A 217 -1.81 -4.73 -0.54
N GLY A 218 -2.72 -4.08 0.18
CA GLY A 218 -4.11 -3.93 -0.23
C GLY A 218 -4.26 -3.22 -1.58
N SER A 219 -3.53 -2.12 -1.77
CA SER A 219 -3.52 -1.36 -3.04
C SER A 219 -2.94 -2.16 -4.20
N HIS A 220 -1.96 -3.03 -3.94
CA HIS A 220 -1.42 -3.93 -4.95
C HIS A 220 -2.44 -4.99 -5.38
N LEU A 221 -3.08 -5.66 -4.42
CA LEU A 221 -4.12 -6.64 -4.68
C LEU A 221 -5.29 -6.05 -5.47
N LEU A 222 -5.79 -4.88 -5.06
CA LEU A 222 -6.88 -4.19 -5.78
C LEU A 222 -6.51 -3.83 -7.23
N ARG A 223 -5.26 -3.41 -7.50
CA ARG A 223 -4.78 -3.15 -8.86
C ARG A 223 -4.73 -4.42 -9.70
N VAL A 224 -4.28 -5.53 -9.10
CA VAL A 224 -4.19 -6.83 -9.76
C VAL A 224 -5.59 -7.38 -10.06
N GLU A 225 -6.52 -7.31 -9.11
CA GLU A 225 -7.94 -7.64 -9.30
C GLU A 225 -8.57 -6.79 -10.40
N GLY A 226 -8.33 -5.46 -10.38
CA GLY A 226 -8.84 -4.54 -11.39
C GLY A 226 -8.34 -4.85 -12.81
N ARG A 227 -7.05 -5.19 -12.96
CA ARG A 227 -6.49 -5.65 -14.24
C ARG A 227 -7.12 -6.96 -14.70
N LYS A 228 -7.31 -7.93 -13.80
CA LYS A 228 -7.94 -9.22 -14.11
C LYS A 228 -9.41 -9.04 -14.51
N ARG A 229 -10.14 -8.18 -13.83
CA ARG A 229 -11.53 -7.85 -14.19
C ARG A 229 -11.58 -7.18 -15.56
N LYS A 230 -10.66 -6.26 -15.86
CA LYS A 230 -10.55 -5.63 -17.19
C LYS A 230 -10.20 -6.65 -18.28
N SER A 231 -9.29 -7.60 -18.03
CA SER A 231 -8.94 -8.63 -19.01
C SER A 231 -10.08 -9.64 -19.21
N ALA A 232 -10.82 -9.99 -18.15
CA ALA A 232 -11.99 -10.88 -18.23
C ALA A 232 -13.19 -10.22 -18.92
N LEU A 233 -13.27 -8.88 -18.96
CA LEU A 233 -14.31 -8.12 -19.68
C LEU A 233 -14.04 -7.97 -21.18
N VAL A 234 -12.86 -8.35 -21.66
CA VAL A 234 -12.51 -8.43 -23.08
C VAL A 234 -12.79 -9.86 -23.53
N GLY A 235 -13.81 -10.04 -24.36
CA GLY A 235 -14.11 -11.35 -24.93
C GLY A 235 -13.05 -11.79 -25.95
N THR A 236 -13.26 -12.92 -26.63
CA THR A 236 -12.31 -13.48 -27.61
C THR A 236 -12.75 -13.32 -29.06
N ASN A 237 -13.99 -12.89 -29.30
CA ASN A 237 -14.61 -12.99 -30.63
C ASN A 237 -14.49 -11.69 -31.42
N VAL A 238 -14.39 -11.81 -32.74
CA VAL A 238 -14.53 -10.68 -33.66
C VAL A 238 -16.01 -10.51 -33.98
N PHE A 239 -16.63 -9.42 -33.52
CA PHE A 239 -18.00 -9.12 -33.91
C PHE A 239 -18.04 -8.47 -35.30
N ILE A 240 -18.95 -8.92 -36.14
CA ILE A 240 -19.19 -8.37 -37.48
C ILE A 240 -20.63 -7.85 -37.55
N GLY A 241 -20.78 -6.52 -37.50
CA GLY A 241 -22.06 -5.83 -37.72
C GLY A 241 -22.25 -5.52 -39.19
N HIS A 242 -23.46 -5.70 -39.73
CA HIS A 242 -23.69 -5.52 -41.17
C HIS A 242 -25.14 -5.20 -41.54
N GLY A 243 -25.31 -4.60 -42.73
CA GLY A 243 -26.61 -4.35 -43.36
C GLY A 243 -27.16 -5.57 -44.12
N ARG A 244 -27.84 -5.33 -45.24
CA ARG A 244 -28.32 -6.39 -46.15
C ARG A 244 -27.22 -6.95 -47.04
N SER A 245 -26.18 -6.17 -47.29
CA SER A 245 -25.04 -6.56 -48.13
C SER A 245 -24.40 -7.85 -47.63
N LEU A 246 -24.02 -8.74 -48.55
CA LEU A 246 -23.38 -10.03 -48.22
C LEU A 246 -21.86 -9.93 -48.02
N LEU A 247 -21.28 -8.73 -48.13
CA LEU A 247 -19.84 -8.50 -47.98
C LEU A 247 -19.27 -9.00 -46.64
N TRP A 248 -20.10 -9.02 -45.58
CA TRP A 248 -19.71 -9.55 -44.27
C TRP A 248 -19.26 -11.01 -44.32
N ARG A 249 -19.75 -11.81 -45.27
CA ARG A 249 -19.34 -13.23 -45.40
C ARG A 249 -17.86 -13.33 -45.74
N ALA A 250 -17.40 -12.53 -46.70
CA ALA A 250 -15.99 -12.51 -47.08
C ALA A 250 -15.09 -12.09 -45.90
N LEU A 251 -15.53 -11.11 -45.09
CA LEU A 251 -14.81 -10.71 -43.88
C LEU A 251 -14.81 -11.83 -42.83
N LYS A 252 -15.95 -12.48 -42.62
CA LYS A 252 -16.07 -13.61 -41.70
C LYS A 252 -15.16 -14.77 -42.10
N ASP A 253 -15.19 -15.17 -43.36
CA ASP A 253 -14.33 -16.24 -43.90
C ASP A 253 -12.85 -15.86 -43.75
N PHE A 254 -12.48 -14.60 -44.02
CA PHE A 254 -11.11 -14.13 -43.79
C PHE A 254 -10.69 -14.24 -42.32
N VAL A 255 -11.54 -13.81 -41.38
CA VAL A 255 -11.27 -13.86 -39.94
C VAL A 255 -11.18 -15.30 -39.43
N GLN A 256 -12.09 -16.18 -39.86
CA GLN A 256 -12.15 -17.57 -39.38
C GLN A 256 -11.11 -18.47 -40.07
N ASP A 257 -11.03 -18.42 -41.41
CA ASP A 257 -10.24 -19.39 -42.16
C ASP A 257 -8.78 -18.96 -42.30
N ARG A 258 -8.52 -17.66 -42.49
CA ARG A 258 -7.15 -17.14 -42.70
C ARG A 258 -6.49 -16.64 -41.42
N LEU A 259 -7.27 -16.12 -40.46
CA LEU A 259 -6.74 -15.59 -39.18
C LEU A 259 -7.04 -16.51 -37.99
N HIS A 260 -7.86 -17.55 -38.15
CA HIS A 260 -8.20 -18.52 -37.10
C HIS A 260 -8.79 -17.91 -35.83
N LEU A 261 -9.54 -16.81 -35.98
CA LEU A 261 -10.26 -16.16 -34.89
C LEU A 261 -11.75 -16.55 -34.91
N PRO A 262 -12.37 -16.73 -33.73
CA PRO A 262 -13.82 -16.86 -33.66
C PRO A 262 -14.49 -15.55 -34.08
N ALA A 263 -15.57 -15.65 -34.85
CA ALA A 263 -16.30 -14.50 -35.38
C ALA A 263 -17.80 -14.68 -35.21
N ASP A 264 -18.45 -13.65 -34.66
CA ASP A 264 -19.88 -13.60 -34.43
C ASP A 264 -20.53 -12.58 -35.39
N GLU A 265 -21.68 -12.94 -35.95
CA GLU A 265 -22.49 -12.05 -36.80
C GLU A 265 -23.92 -11.98 -36.26
N PHE A 266 -24.54 -10.79 -36.37
CA PHE A 266 -25.89 -10.57 -35.87
C PHE A 266 -26.94 -10.59 -36.99
N ASN A 267 -27.43 -11.78 -37.32
CA ASN A 267 -28.59 -11.93 -38.19
C ASN A 267 -29.90 -11.84 -37.40
N ARG A 268 -30.84 -11.01 -37.86
CA ARG A 268 -32.13 -10.70 -37.18
C ARG A 268 -33.17 -11.83 -37.20
N VAL A 269 -32.80 -13.05 -37.59
CA VAL A 269 -33.72 -14.20 -37.56
C VAL A 269 -33.92 -14.62 -36.10
N PRO A 270 -35.12 -14.45 -35.51
CA PRO A 270 -35.36 -14.80 -34.12
C PRO A 270 -35.24 -16.31 -33.94
N VAL A 271 -34.43 -16.75 -32.97
CA VAL A 271 -34.43 -18.14 -32.51
C VAL A 271 -35.48 -18.27 -31.41
N ALA A 272 -36.28 -19.33 -31.44
CA ALA A 272 -37.35 -19.53 -30.47
C ALA A 272 -36.80 -19.48 -29.03
N GLY A 273 -37.34 -18.57 -28.21
CA GLY A 273 -36.99 -18.43 -26.79
C GLY A 273 -35.91 -17.40 -26.44
N VAL A 274 -35.22 -16.80 -27.41
CA VAL A 274 -34.20 -15.77 -27.15
C VAL A 274 -34.60 -14.46 -27.82
N THR A 275 -34.68 -13.37 -27.05
CA THR A 275 -34.96 -12.04 -27.62
C THR A 275 -33.73 -11.53 -28.38
N ASN A 276 -33.95 -10.76 -29.44
CA ASN A 276 -32.87 -10.12 -30.19
C ASN A 276 -31.96 -9.26 -29.30
N ILE A 277 -32.50 -8.68 -28.23
CA ILE A 277 -31.76 -7.89 -27.24
C ILE A 277 -30.82 -8.78 -26.42
N ALA A 278 -31.31 -9.92 -25.93
CA ALA A 278 -30.50 -10.86 -25.17
C ALA A 278 -29.32 -11.40 -25.99
N ARG A 279 -29.58 -11.78 -27.26
CA ARG A 279 -28.53 -12.25 -28.17
C ARG A 279 -27.49 -11.16 -28.47
N LEU A 280 -27.94 -9.93 -28.73
CA LEU A 280 -27.01 -8.81 -28.96
C LEU A 280 -26.16 -8.49 -27.71
N SER A 281 -26.74 -8.60 -26.51
CA SER A 281 -26.01 -8.42 -25.26
C SER A 281 -24.93 -9.48 -25.06
N GLU A 282 -25.24 -10.74 -25.37
CA GLU A 282 -24.27 -11.84 -25.30
C GLU A 282 -23.08 -11.61 -26.24
N MET A 283 -23.37 -11.18 -27.47
CA MET A 283 -22.34 -10.85 -28.48
C MET A 283 -21.50 -9.62 -28.09
N LEU A 284 -22.11 -8.63 -27.42
CA LEU A 284 -21.40 -7.49 -26.86
C LEU A 284 -20.41 -7.91 -25.76
N ASP A 285 -20.78 -8.90 -24.96
CA ASP A 285 -19.93 -9.42 -23.88
C ASP A 285 -18.84 -10.38 -24.38
N SER A 286 -19.08 -11.11 -25.47
CA SER A 286 -18.11 -12.04 -26.08
C SER A 286 -17.09 -11.37 -27.02
N ALA A 287 -17.34 -10.13 -27.43
CA ALA A 287 -16.50 -9.45 -28.41
C ALA A 287 -15.17 -8.94 -27.81
N ALA A 288 -14.07 -9.26 -28.50
CA ALA A 288 -12.74 -8.68 -28.29
C ALA A 288 -12.57 -7.37 -29.07
N ILE A 289 -13.18 -7.34 -30.26
CA ILE A 289 -13.12 -6.27 -31.25
C ILE A 289 -14.38 -6.36 -32.13
N ALA A 290 -14.80 -5.25 -32.71
CA ALA A 290 -15.95 -5.19 -33.61
C ALA A 290 -15.57 -4.48 -34.93
N PHE A 291 -15.95 -5.09 -36.05
CA PHE A 291 -15.95 -4.48 -37.37
C PHE A 291 -17.39 -4.31 -37.83
N ILE A 292 -17.83 -3.06 -38.04
CA ILE A 292 -19.19 -2.74 -38.44
C ILE A 292 -19.17 -2.22 -39.87
N ILE A 293 -19.80 -2.95 -40.78
CA ILE A 293 -19.77 -2.71 -42.23
C ILE A 293 -20.92 -1.78 -42.63
N LEU A 294 -20.57 -0.61 -43.14
CA LEU A 294 -21.48 0.42 -43.62
C LEU A 294 -21.43 0.44 -45.16
N THR A 295 -22.50 -0.04 -45.77
CA THR A 295 -22.72 -0.06 -47.23
C THR A 295 -23.83 0.91 -47.63
N ALA A 296 -23.77 1.40 -48.87
CA ALA A 296 -24.72 2.38 -49.41
C ALA A 296 -26.10 1.75 -49.71
N GLU A 297 -26.93 1.54 -48.69
CA GLU A 297 -28.16 0.72 -48.79
C GLU A 297 -29.48 1.49 -48.76
N ASP A 298 -29.56 2.57 -48.00
CA ASP A 298 -30.80 3.33 -47.80
C ASP A 298 -30.67 4.70 -48.48
N GLU A 299 -31.60 5.04 -49.37
CA GLU A 299 -31.64 6.34 -50.05
C GLU A 299 -32.25 7.42 -49.15
N MET A 300 -31.58 8.56 -49.07
CA MET A 300 -32.00 9.74 -48.34
C MET A 300 -32.89 10.65 -49.20
N LYS A 301 -33.60 11.59 -48.56
CA LYS A 301 -34.50 12.52 -49.26
C LYS A 301 -33.80 13.44 -50.27
N ASP A 302 -32.49 13.59 -50.16
CA ASP A 302 -31.63 14.39 -51.04
C ASP A 302 -30.94 13.54 -52.14
N GLY A 303 -31.30 12.26 -52.28
CA GLY A 303 -30.76 11.34 -53.28
C GLY A 303 -29.41 10.72 -52.94
N LYS A 304 -28.87 11.04 -51.75
CA LYS A 304 -27.65 10.40 -51.24
C LYS A 304 -27.94 9.02 -50.67
N LEU A 305 -26.95 8.15 -50.64
CA LEU A 305 -27.07 6.81 -50.07
C LEU A 305 -26.38 6.74 -48.71
N GLN A 306 -27.03 6.17 -47.71
CA GLN A 306 -26.47 5.98 -46.37
C GLN A 306 -26.55 4.52 -45.92
N ALA A 307 -25.80 4.22 -44.87
CA ALA A 307 -25.90 2.93 -44.19
C ALA A 307 -27.24 2.78 -43.47
N ARG A 308 -27.63 1.51 -43.33
CA ARG A 308 -28.77 1.09 -42.52
C ARG A 308 -28.73 1.67 -41.11
N MET A 309 -29.82 2.29 -40.67
CA MET A 309 -29.90 2.94 -39.35
C MET A 309 -29.64 1.99 -38.18
N ASN A 310 -30.01 0.71 -38.30
CA ASN A 310 -29.72 -0.28 -37.25
C ASN A 310 -28.23 -0.60 -37.13
N VAL A 311 -27.51 -0.58 -38.24
CA VAL A 311 -26.07 -0.81 -38.25
C VAL A 311 -25.36 0.38 -37.62
N ILE A 312 -25.82 1.59 -37.89
CA ILE A 312 -25.35 2.81 -37.21
C ILE A 312 -25.57 2.71 -35.70
N HIS A 313 -26.71 2.15 -35.25
CA HIS A 313 -26.96 1.93 -33.83
C HIS A 313 -25.97 0.90 -33.21
N GLU A 314 -25.63 -0.17 -33.93
CA GLU A 314 -24.63 -1.16 -33.51
C GLU A 314 -23.24 -0.53 -33.36
N VAL A 315 -22.84 0.41 -34.22
CA VAL A 315 -21.60 1.19 -34.05
C VAL A 315 -21.56 1.84 -32.66
N GLY A 316 -22.64 2.53 -32.28
CA GLY A 316 -22.72 3.19 -30.96
C GLY A 316 -22.67 2.22 -29.78
N LEU A 317 -23.36 1.08 -29.89
CA LEU A 317 -23.38 0.04 -28.84
C LEU A 317 -21.98 -0.57 -28.61
N PHE A 318 -21.31 -0.99 -29.68
CA PHE A 318 -19.98 -1.58 -29.59
C PHE A 318 -18.90 -0.57 -29.20
N GLN A 319 -19.03 0.69 -29.63
CA GLN A 319 -18.17 1.77 -29.15
C GLN A 319 -18.31 1.97 -27.63
N GLY A 320 -19.55 1.96 -27.10
CA GLY A 320 -19.79 2.07 -25.67
C GLY A 320 -19.20 0.92 -24.86
N ARG A 321 -19.16 -0.30 -25.42
CA ARG A 321 -18.67 -1.50 -24.74
C ARG A 321 -17.16 -1.74 -24.89
N LEU A 322 -16.60 -1.51 -26.08
CA LEU A 322 -15.21 -1.85 -26.44
C LEU A 322 -14.28 -0.63 -26.51
N GLY A 323 -14.83 0.58 -26.62
CA GLY A 323 -14.08 1.81 -26.80
C GLY A 323 -13.63 2.07 -28.26
N PHE A 324 -13.07 3.26 -28.48
CA PHE A 324 -12.79 3.82 -29.81
C PHE A 324 -11.73 3.06 -30.62
N THR A 325 -10.82 2.34 -29.98
CA THR A 325 -9.76 1.60 -30.68
C THR A 325 -10.22 0.22 -31.15
N ARG A 326 -11.29 -0.33 -30.56
CA ARG A 326 -11.73 -1.72 -30.78
C ARG A 326 -13.11 -1.84 -31.43
N ALA A 327 -13.83 -0.74 -31.65
CA ALA A 327 -15.01 -0.71 -32.50
C ALA A 327 -14.67 0.10 -33.76
N LEU A 328 -14.50 -0.60 -34.89
CA LEU A 328 -14.09 0.00 -36.16
C LEU A 328 -15.24 -0.03 -37.16
N VAL A 329 -15.38 1.07 -37.89
CA VAL A 329 -16.29 1.20 -39.01
C VAL A 329 -15.56 0.81 -40.29
N MET A 330 -16.14 -0.11 -41.06
CA MET A 330 -15.72 -0.43 -42.42
C MET A 330 -16.68 0.28 -43.38
N LEU A 331 -16.26 1.38 -44.00
CA LEU A 331 -17.10 2.25 -44.80
C LEU A 331 -16.88 2.03 -46.30
N GLU A 332 -17.94 1.66 -47.00
CA GLU A 332 -17.97 1.58 -48.46
C GLU A 332 -17.88 2.98 -49.09
N GLU A 333 -17.06 3.13 -50.13
CA GLU A 333 -17.02 4.37 -50.91
C GLU A 333 -18.40 4.71 -51.50
N GLY A 334 -18.83 5.96 -51.37
CA GLY A 334 -20.17 6.39 -51.82
C GLY A 334 -21.29 6.19 -50.80
N CYS A 335 -21.02 5.56 -49.65
CA CYS A 335 -21.91 5.62 -48.48
C CYS A 335 -21.67 6.92 -47.69
N GLU A 336 -22.73 7.66 -47.41
CA GLU A 336 -22.66 8.88 -46.60
C GLU A 336 -22.27 8.59 -45.15
N GLU A 337 -21.50 9.53 -44.61
CA GLU A 337 -21.06 9.54 -43.23
C GLU A 337 -22.13 10.12 -42.30
N PHE A 338 -22.32 9.52 -41.12
CA PHE A 338 -23.17 10.12 -40.08
C PHE A 338 -22.37 11.16 -39.28
N SER A 339 -23.06 12.15 -38.71
CA SER A 339 -22.46 13.38 -38.17
C SER A 339 -21.39 13.19 -37.08
N ASN A 340 -21.34 12.03 -36.43
CA ASN A 340 -20.40 11.73 -35.32
C ASN A 340 -19.32 10.71 -35.69
N ILE A 341 -19.13 10.40 -36.97
CA ILE A 341 -18.22 9.31 -37.40
C ILE A 341 -16.73 9.67 -37.28
N GLN A 342 -16.38 10.95 -37.17
CA GLN A 342 -14.99 11.45 -37.18
C GLN A 342 -14.16 11.03 -35.95
N GLY A 343 -14.81 10.64 -34.86
CA GLY A 343 -14.15 10.12 -33.66
C GLY A 343 -13.85 8.62 -33.70
N LEU A 344 -14.23 7.91 -34.78
CA LEU A 344 -14.13 6.46 -34.88
C LEU A 344 -12.96 6.02 -35.76
N GLY A 345 -12.37 4.88 -35.44
CA GLY A 345 -11.48 4.19 -36.37
C GLY A 345 -12.26 3.76 -37.62
N GLN A 346 -11.83 4.21 -38.79
CA GLN A 346 -12.47 3.90 -40.07
C GLN A 346 -11.51 3.15 -40.99
N LEU A 347 -12.00 2.10 -41.62
CA LEU A 347 -11.37 1.43 -42.76
C LEU A 347 -12.26 1.67 -43.98
N ARG A 348 -11.70 2.18 -45.07
CA ARG A 348 -12.47 2.42 -46.30
C ARG A 348 -12.23 1.30 -47.30
N PHE A 349 -13.25 0.97 -48.08
CA PHE A 349 -13.13 -0.01 -49.16
C PHE A 349 -13.93 0.40 -50.39
N PRO A 350 -13.48 0.04 -51.61
CA PRO A 350 -14.21 0.36 -52.84
C PRO A 350 -15.58 -0.34 -52.91
N VAL A 351 -16.51 0.25 -53.64
CA VAL A 351 -17.88 -0.29 -53.83
C VAL A 351 -17.84 -1.78 -54.19
N GLY A 352 -18.50 -2.61 -53.38
CA GLY A 352 -18.58 -4.05 -53.57
C GLY A 352 -17.27 -4.85 -53.36
N ASN A 353 -16.17 -4.21 -52.96
CA ASN A 353 -14.86 -4.86 -52.78
C ASN A 353 -14.29 -4.70 -51.37
N ILE A 354 -14.93 -5.31 -50.37
CA ILE A 354 -14.46 -5.29 -48.97
C ILE A 354 -13.05 -5.90 -48.81
N THR A 355 -12.66 -6.83 -49.68
CA THR A 355 -11.36 -7.53 -49.59
C THR A 355 -10.16 -6.60 -49.67
N ALA A 356 -10.32 -5.43 -50.30
CA ALA A 356 -9.28 -4.41 -50.38
C ALA A 356 -8.84 -3.88 -49.00
N SER A 357 -9.68 -4.03 -47.97
CA SER A 357 -9.40 -3.57 -46.60
C SER A 357 -8.84 -4.67 -45.68
N PHE A 358 -8.68 -5.91 -46.15
CA PHE A 358 -8.32 -7.04 -45.28
C PHE A 358 -6.93 -6.94 -44.66
N GLU A 359 -5.97 -6.33 -45.36
CA GLU A 359 -4.64 -6.09 -44.78
C GLU A 359 -4.69 -5.01 -43.68
N ASP A 360 -5.58 -4.02 -43.79
CA ASP A 360 -5.79 -3.06 -42.71
C ASP A 360 -6.52 -3.69 -41.51
N VAL A 361 -7.50 -4.57 -41.77
CA VAL A 361 -8.14 -5.39 -40.73
C VAL A 361 -7.10 -6.21 -39.98
N ARG A 362 -6.19 -6.88 -40.69
CA ARG A 362 -5.08 -7.65 -40.09
C ARG A 362 -4.20 -6.77 -39.21
N ARG A 363 -3.74 -5.61 -39.70
CA ARG A 363 -2.92 -4.68 -38.93
C ARG A 363 -3.60 -4.18 -37.67
N VAL A 364 -4.92 -3.96 -37.72
CA VAL A 364 -5.71 -3.60 -36.53
C VAL A 364 -5.73 -4.73 -35.51
N LEU A 365 -5.93 -5.97 -35.95
CA LEU A 365 -5.94 -7.15 -35.08
C LEU A 365 -4.55 -7.38 -34.44
N GLU A 366 -3.47 -7.19 -35.19
CA GLU A 366 -2.08 -7.22 -34.69
C GLU A 366 -1.84 -6.12 -33.65
N ARG A 367 -2.25 -4.88 -33.95
CA ARG A 367 -2.14 -3.73 -33.03
C ARG A 367 -2.85 -3.98 -31.71
N GLU A 368 -4.02 -4.60 -31.75
CA GLU A 368 -4.81 -4.93 -30.55
C GLU A 368 -4.35 -6.22 -29.85
N GLY A 369 -3.34 -6.91 -30.39
CA GLY A 369 -2.76 -8.13 -29.82
C GLY A 369 -3.66 -9.36 -29.94
N LEU A 370 -4.56 -9.39 -30.92
CA LEU A 370 -5.47 -10.51 -31.16
C LEU A 370 -4.85 -11.58 -32.08
N ILE A 371 -3.84 -11.23 -32.86
CA ILE A 371 -3.04 -12.15 -33.69
C ILE A 371 -1.56 -11.75 -33.60
N ASP A 372 -0.65 -12.72 -33.79
CA ASP A 372 0.79 -12.48 -33.77
C ASP A 372 1.24 -11.61 -34.97
N THR A 373 2.14 -10.67 -34.72
CA THR A 373 2.93 -9.99 -35.76
C THR A 373 3.98 -10.96 -36.29
N ARG A 374 3.71 -11.62 -37.42
CA ARG A 374 4.68 -12.45 -38.15
C ARG A 374 4.97 -11.90 -39.53
#